data_AF-A0A397YGF2-F1
#
_entry.id   AF-A0A397YGF2-F1
#
_cell.length_a   1.000
_cell.length_b   1.000
_cell.length_c   1.000
_cell.angle_alpha   90.00
_cell.angle_beta   90.00
_cell.angle_gamma   90.00
#
_symmetry.space_group_name_H-M   'P 1'
#
loop_
_entity.id
_entity.type
_entity.pdbx_description
1 polymer ?
#
loop_
_entity_poly.entity_id
_entity_poly.type
_entity_poly.pdbx_seq_one_letter_code
_entity_poly.pdbx_strand_id
1 'polypeptide(L)'
;MSDSKDVLDEATTMKLLESYGRVEELVYFANLKEQYEIVIHHYIQQGEAKKALEVLQKSSVSEELQYKFAPELIMLDAYETVEAWMASKNLNPRRLITAMMRYSSEPHAKNETHEVIKYLEFCVHQLHNEDPGIHNLLLSLYAKQEDDSALLRFLQCKFGKGRENGPEFFYDPKYALRLCLKEKRSRACVHIYSMMSMHEEAVALALQIDPELAMAEADKVEDDEDLRKKLWLMIAKHVVKQEKGAKRENIRKAIAFLKETDGLLKIEDILPFFPDFALIDDFKEAICSSLEDYNKQIEQLKEEMNDATRGADNIRNDISALTQRYAVIDREEECGVCKRKILTMTGDFRMAQGYSSSGPLAPFYVFPCGHSFHAQCLITHVTSCAHEEQAEHILDLQKQLTLLGSEPPRNINGNRSDEPITSTTTADKLRSELDDAIASECPFCGELMINEISLPFIKPEETQHSASWDLRPQTNLANQRTISLPV
;
A
#
# COMPACT_ATOMS: atom_id res chain seq x y z
N MET A 1 10.15 -73.45 17.97
CA MET A 1 10.38 -72.32 17.05
C MET A 1 10.92 -71.10 17.78
N SER A 2 10.45 -70.77 19.00
CA SER A 2 11.02 -69.69 19.84
C SER A 2 12.52 -69.90 20.17
N ASP A 3 12.89 -71.13 20.50
CA ASP A 3 14.20 -71.45 21.08
C ASP A 3 15.31 -71.62 20.02
N SER A 4 14.98 -71.51 18.73
CA SER A 4 15.89 -71.77 17.60
C SER A 4 16.00 -70.60 16.63
N LYS A 5 15.54 -69.41 17.05
CA LYS A 5 15.45 -68.20 16.23
C LYS A 5 16.80 -67.81 15.60
N ASP A 6 17.93 -68.08 16.27
CA ASP A 6 19.26 -67.67 15.78
C ASP A 6 20.01 -68.74 14.97
N VAL A 7 19.50 -69.98 14.95
CA VAL A 7 20.19 -71.13 14.33
C VAL A 7 19.64 -71.45 12.93
N LEU A 8 18.41 -71.02 12.64
CA LEU A 8 17.74 -71.30 11.38
C LEU A 8 18.10 -70.25 10.32
N ASP A 9 18.60 -70.72 9.17
CA ASP A 9 18.80 -69.89 7.99
C ASP A 9 17.44 -69.39 7.47
N GLU A 10 17.32 -68.07 7.41
CA GLU A 10 16.07 -67.36 7.18
C GLU A 10 15.50 -67.63 5.79
N ALA A 11 16.35 -67.56 4.75
CA ALA A 11 15.93 -67.75 3.37
C ALA A 11 15.49 -69.18 3.08
N THR A 12 16.20 -70.18 3.63
CA THR A 12 15.88 -71.59 3.39
C THR A 12 14.65 -72.04 4.17
N THR A 13 14.52 -71.60 5.43
CA THR A 13 13.36 -71.95 6.27
C THR A 13 12.07 -71.35 5.71
N MET A 14 12.11 -70.10 5.23
CA MET A 14 10.95 -69.46 4.59
C MET A 14 10.52 -70.17 3.30
N LYS A 15 11.46 -70.48 2.40
CA LYS A 15 11.14 -71.21 1.15
C LYS A 15 10.58 -72.60 1.41
N LEU A 16 11.05 -73.29 2.45
CA LEU A 16 10.49 -74.59 2.84
C LEU A 16 9.06 -74.41 3.37
N LEU A 17 8.83 -73.46 4.29
CA LEU A 17 7.49 -73.21 4.83
C LEU A 17 6.49 -72.77 3.74
N GLU A 18 6.91 -71.95 2.77
CA GLU A 18 6.12 -71.59 1.59
C GLU A 18 5.80 -72.81 0.71
N SER A 19 6.80 -73.64 0.40
CA SER A 19 6.61 -74.80 -0.50
C SER A 19 5.74 -75.91 0.10
N TYR A 20 5.70 -76.04 1.42
CA TYR A 20 4.81 -76.97 2.14
C TYR A 20 3.44 -76.36 2.49
N GLY A 21 3.17 -75.09 2.13
CA GLY A 21 1.89 -74.42 2.39
C GLY A 21 1.56 -74.21 3.87
N ARG A 22 2.57 -74.20 4.76
CA ARG A 22 2.38 -74.00 6.21
C ARG A 22 2.36 -72.52 6.56
N VAL A 23 1.28 -71.86 6.16
CA VAL A 23 1.21 -70.39 6.18
C VAL A 23 1.17 -69.81 7.61
N GLU A 24 0.51 -70.48 8.56
CA GLU A 24 0.47 -70.03 9.97
C GLU A 24 1.85 -70.09 10.65
N GLU A 25 2.60 -71.18 10.42
CA GLU A 25 3.96 -71.34 10.94
C GLU A 25 4.95 -70.36 10.28
N LEU A 26 4.72 -70.04 9.00
CA LEU A 26 5.47 -69.02 8.25
C LEU A 26 5.27 -67.62 8.83
N VAL A 27 4.02 -67.24 9.12
CA VAL A 27 3.70 -65.93 9.71
C VAL A 27 4.29 -65.82 11.12
N TYR A 28 4.22 -66.89 11.90
CA TYR A 28 4.84 -66.95 13.22
C TYR A 28 6.37 -66.82 13.15
N PHE A 29 7.02 -67.51 12.20
CA PHE A 29 8.46 -67.42 11.98
C PHE A 29 8.89 -66.04 11.45
N ALA A 30 8.12 -65.45 10.53
CA ALA A 30 8.37 -64.12 9.99
C ALA A 30 8.22 -63.01 11.05
N ASN A 31 7.22 -63.12 11.94
CA ASN A 31 7.06 -62.21 13.08
C ASN A 31 8.20 -62.37 14.10
N LEU A 32 8.72 -63.59 14.28
CA LEU A 32 9.91 -63.81 15.11
C LEU A 32 11.16 -63.20 14.49
N LYS A 33 11.35 -63.26 13.17
CA LYS A 33 12.51 -62.71 12.45
C LYS A 33 12.37 -61.23 12.08
N GLU A 34 11.28 -60.57 12.47
CA GLU A 34 11.00 -59.15 12.16
C GLU A 34 10.83 -58.87 10.66
N GLN A 35 10.50 -59.90 9.86
CA GLN A 35 10.12 -59.76 8.45
C GLN A 35 8.64 -59.34 8.34
N TYR A 36 8.35 -58.10 8.74
CA TYR A 36 6.97 -57.60 8.79
C TYR A 36 6.29 -57.52 7.42
N GLU A 37 7.04 -57.37 6.32
CA GLU A 37 6.49 -57.30 4.96
C GLU A 37 5.67 -58.54 4.58
N ILE A 38 6.20 -59.72 4.88
CA ILE A 38 5.55 -61.01 4.55
C ILE A 38 4.33 -61.23 5.44
N VAL A 39 4.44 -60.84 6.71
CA VAL A 39 3.33 -60.90 7.68
C VAL A 39 2.17 -60.01 7.23
N ILE A 40 2.46 -58.78 6.81
CA ILE A 40 1.44 -57.82 6.34
C ILE A 40 0.80 -58.31 5.04
N HIS A 41 1.59 -58.74 4.07
CA HIS A 41 1.07 -59.27 2.81
C HIS A 41 0.15 -60.48 3.03
N HIS A 42 0.49 -61.36 3.99
CA HIS A 42 -0.38 -62.47 4.35
C HIS A 42 -1.71 -62.02 4.95
N TYR A 43 -1.70 -61.10 5.92
CA TYR A 43 -2.94 -60.58 6.53
C TYR A 43 -3.80 -59.83 5.51
N ILE A 44 -3.20 -59.10 4.57
CA ILE A 44 -3.93 -58.45 3.46
C ILE A 44 -4.59 -59.50 2.56
N GLN A 45 -3.90 -60.58 2.21
CA GLN A 45 -4.49 -61.68 1.41
C GLN A 45 -5.65 -62.38 2.11
N GLN A 46 -5.62 -62.48 3.45
CA GLN A 46 -6.72 -63.02 4.24
C GLN A 46 -7.87 -62.03 4.45
N GLY A 47 -7.71 -60.77 4.05
CA GLY A 47 -8.69 -59.71 4.27
C GLY A 47 -8.74 -59.18 5.70
N GLU A 48 -7.74 -59.48 6.53
CA GLU A 48 -7.68 -59.06 7.93
C GLU A 48 -6.92 -57.74 8.10
N ALA A 49 -7.52 -56.62 7.68
CA ALA A 49 -6.92 -55.28 7.75
C ALA A 49 -6.47 -54.90 9.16
N LYS A 50 -7.27 -55.22 10.19
CA LYS A 50 -6.99 -54.90 11.60
C LYS A 50 -5.66 -55.47 12.08
N LYS A 51 -5.42 -56.76 11.85
CA LYS A 51 -4.19 -57.43 12.29
C LYS A 51 -2.97 -56.91 11.52
N ALA A 52 -3.15 -56.58 10.23
CA ALA A 52 -2.10 -55.93 9.44
C ALA A 52 -1.74 -54.55 10.00
N LEU A 53 -2.74 -53.74 10.37
CA LEU A 53 -2.55 -52.41 10.95
C LEU A 53 -1.93 -52.46 12.35
N GLU A 54 -2.31 -53.42 13.19
CA GLU A 54 -1.68 -53.65 14.51
C GLU A 54 -0.19 -53.97 14.39
N VAL A 55 0.21 -54.73 13.35
CA VAL A 55 1.63 -55.00 13.06
C VAL A 55 2.33 -53.71 12.62
N LEU A 56 1.69 -52.91 11.74
CA LEU A 56 2.24 -51.65 11.23
C LEU A 56 2.36 -50.53 12.28
N GLN A 57 1.57 -50.57 13.36
CA GLN A 57 1.63 -49.60 14.46
C GLN A 57 2.76 -49.87 15.47
N LYS A 58 3.46 -51.01 15.37
CA LYS A 58 4.59 -51.32 16.26
C LYS A 58 5.76 -50.38 15.97
N SER A 59 6.41 -49.88 17.01
CA SER A 59 7.56 -48.95 16.92
C SER A 59 8.80 -49.53 16.21
N SER A 60 8.85 -50.86 16.01
CA SER A 60 9.92 -51.56 15.29
C SER A 60 9.75 -51.55 13.78
N VAL A 61 8.59 -51.13 13.26
CA VAL A 61 8.27 -51.21 11.82
C VAL A 61 8.62 -49.90 11.12
N SER A 62 9.31 -50.00 9.98
CA SER A 62 9.64 -48.84 9.15
C SER A 62 8.38 -48.17 8.60
N GLU A 63 8.33 -46.84 8.66
CA GLU A 63 7.27 -46.02 8.06
C GLU A 63 7.14 -46.27 6.54
N GLU A 64 8.20 -46.75 5.87
CA GLU A 64 8.18 -47.10 4.45
C GLU A 64 7.18 -48.21 4.11
N LEU A 65 6.99 -49.17 5.01
CA LEU A 65 6.03 -50.26 4.83
C LEU A 65 4.60 -49.74 4.91
N GLN A 66 4.34 -48.72 5.75
CA GLN A 66 3.02 -48.07 5.81
C GLN A 66 2.67 -47.42 4.47
N TYR A 67 3.60 -46.73 3.81
CA TYR A 67 3.34 -46.15 2.48
C TYR A 67 3.20 -47.21 1.39
N LYS A 68 3.95 -48.32 1.46
CA LYS A 68 3.91 -49.40 0.45
C LYS A 68 2.56 -50.11 0.45
N PHE A 69 2.04 -50.45 1.63
CA PHE A 69 0.78 -51.19 1.78
C PHE A 69 -0.45 -50.29 1.88
N ALA A 70 -0.29 -48.97 2.01
CA ALA A 70 -1.40 -48.01 2.09
C ALA A 70 -2.47 -48.17 0.99
N PRO A 71 -2.13 -48.36 -0.31
CA PRO A 71 -3.15 -48.54 -1.35
C PRO A 71 -3.96 -49.84 -1.21
N GLU A 72 -3.35 -50.90 -0.68
CA GLU A 72 -4.04 -52.19 -0.50
C GLU A 72 -4.91 -52.19 0.76
N LEU A 73 -4.40 -51.59 1.84
CA LEU A 73 -5.12 -51.48 3.12
C LEU A 73 -6.35 -50.60 3.01
N ILE A 74 -6.25 -49.45 2.35
CA ILE A 74 -7.41 -48.54 2.21
C ILE A 74 -8.51 -49.14 1.34
N MET A 75 -8.15 -49.94 0.34
CA MET A 75 -9.10 -50.65 -0.52
C MET A 75 -9.79 -51.80 0.22
N LEU A 76 -9.09 -52.41 1.19
CA LEU A 76 -9.63 -53.50 1.99
C LEU A 76 -10.55 -52.98 3.10
N ASP A 77 -10.10 -51.97 3.84
CA ASP A 77 -10.85 -51.37 4.94
C ASP A 77 -10.45 -49.90 5.17
N ALA A 78 -11.27 -48.98 4.68
CA ALA A 78 -10.96 -47.55 4.69
C ALA A 78 -11.08 -46.92 6.09
N TYR A 79 -12.03 -47.34 6.91
CA TYR A 79 -12.29 -46.75 8.22
C TYR A 79 -11.13 -47.04 9.18
N GLU A 80 -10.80 -48.32 9.35
CA GLU A 80 -9.70 -48.79 10.19
C GLU A 80 -8.34 -48.22 9.74
N THR A 81 -8.12 -48.15 8.43
CA THR A 81 -6.87 -47.62 7.87
C THR A 81 -6.71 -46.12 8.13
N VAL A 82 -7.79 -45.34 7.96
CA VAL A 82 -7.78 -43.89 8.22
C VAL A 82 -7.61 -43.59 9.71
N GLU A 83 -8.29 -44.30 10.59
CA GLU A 83 -8.11 -44.17 12.05
C GLU A 83 -6.66 -44.48 12.46
N ALA A 84 -6.04 -45.51 11.86
CA ALA A 84 -4.64 -45.82 12.09
C ALA A 84 -3.69 -44.71 11.60
N TRP A 85 -4.01 -44.05 10.48
CA TRP A 85 -3.25 -42.89 10.01
C TRP A 85 -3.42 -41.67 10.92
N MET A 86 -4.63 -41.39 11.42
CA MET A 86 -4.88 -40.29 12.35
C MET A 86 -4.18 -40.50 13.70
N ALA A 87 -4.06 -41.75 14.16
CA ALA A 87 -3.32 -42.09 15.36
C ALA A 87 -1.79 -41.92 15.21
N SER A 88 -1.28 -41.99 13.97
CA SER A 88 0.15 -41.98 13.67
C SER A 88 0.68 -40.55 13.47
N LYS A 89 1.54 -40.07 14.37
CA LYS A 89 1.98 -38.65 14.38
C LYS A 89 3.06 -38.28 13.34
N ASN A 90 3.73 -39.26 12.73
CA ASN A 90 4.90 -39.02 11.87
C ASN A 90 4.64 -39.26 10.37
N LEU A 91 3.41 -39.62 9.98
CA LEU A 91 3.10 -39.92 8.59
C LEU A 91 3.08 -38.64 7.73
N ASN A 92 3.77 -38.68 6.59
CA ASN A 92 3.76 -37.63 5.59
C ASN A 92 2.53 -37.81 4.68
N PRO A 93 1.50 -36.94 4.77
CA PRO A 93 0.26 -37.16 4.02
C PRO A 93 0.46 -37.09 2.50
N ARG A 94 1.48 -36.35 2.04
CA ARG A 94 1.84 -36.24 0.61
C ARG A 94 2.17 -37.60 -0.04
N ARG A 95 2.79 -38.52 0.71
CA ARG A 95 3.12 -39.86 0.19
C ARG A 95 1.89 -40.78 0.13
N LEU A 96 0.84 -40.45 0.87
CA LEU A 96 -0.42 -41.19 0.89
C LEU A 96 -1.42 -40.72 -0.17
N ILE A 97 -1.16 -39.57 -0.84
CA ILE A 97 -2.01 -39.03 -1.93
C ILE A 97 -2.28 -40.09 -2.99
N THR A 98 -1.27 -40.85 -3.43
CA THR A 98 -1.43 -41.88 -4.47
C THR A 98 -2.41 -42.99 -4.04
N ALA A 99 -2.36 -43.39 -2.77
CA ALA A 99 -3.29 -44.38 -2.21
C ALA A 99 -4.73 -43.84 -2.17
N MET A 100 -4.90 -42.61 -1.67
CA MET A 100 -6.20 -41.94 -1.58
C MET A 100 -6.81 -41.65 -2.95
N MET A 101 -5.99 -41.23 -3.92
CA MET A 101 -6.46 -40.98 -5.29
C MET A 101 -6.95 -42.26 -5.94
N ARG A 102 -6.20 -43.37 -5.78
CA ARG A 102 -6.62 -44.68 -6.30
C ARG A 102 -7.96 -45.10 -5.72
N TYR A 103 -8.10 -45.00 -4.39
CA TYR A 103 -9.36 -45.26 -3.70
C TYR A 103 -10.51 -44.38 -4.24
N SER A 104 -10.29 -43.08 -4.37
CA SER A 104 -11.32 -42.14 -4.86
C SER A 104 -11.69 -42.28 -6.35
N SER A 105 -10.91 -43.05 -7.11
CA SER A 105 -11.14 -43.28 -8.55
C SER A 105 -12.04 -44.49 -8.79
N GLU A 106 -12.10 -45.43 -7.85
CA GLU A 106 -12.96 -46.60 -7.96
C GLU A 106 -14.37 -46.29 -7.43
N PRO A 107 -15.42 -46.87 -8.04
CA PRO A 107 -16.80 -46.66 -7.63
C PRO A 107 -17.09 -47.38 -6.31
N HIS A 108 -17.01 -46.63 -5.22
CA HIS A 108 -17.28 -47.10 -3.87
C HIS A 108 -18.70 -46.77 -3.42
N ALA A 109 -19.17 -47.40 -2.35
CA ALA A 109 -20.46 -47.05 -1.75
C ALA A 109 -20.44 -45.58 -1.28
N LYS A 110 -21.59 -44.89 -1.28
CA LYS A 110 -21.68 -43.44 -1.00
C LYS A 110 -21.02 -43.00 0.32
N ASN A 111 -20.80 -43.90 1.27
CA ASN A 111 -20.24 -43.59 2.60
C ASN A 111 -18.72 -43.78 2.71
N GLU A 112 -18.12 -44.53 1.80
CA GLU A 112 -16.72 -44.97 1.87
C GLU A 112 -15.74 -43.84 1.54
N THR A 113 -16.10 -42.94 0.62
CA THR A 113 -15.31 -41.76 0.26
C THR A 113 -15.19 -40.73 1.39
N HIS A 114 -16.11 -40.75 2.37
CA HIS A 114 -16.09 -39.81 3.48
C HIS A 114 -14.91 -40.04 4.43
N GLU A 115 -14.40 -41.27 4.56
CA GLU A 115 -13.28 -41.54 5.47
C GLU A 115 -11.99 -40.86 4.99
N VAL A 116 -11.72 -40.86 3.68
CA VAL A 116 -10.59 -40.12 3.10
C VAL A 116 -10.75 -38.60 3.33
N ILE A 117 -11.98 -38.09 3.23
CA ILE A 117 -12.27 -36.67 3.49
C ILE A 117 -12.01 -36.34 4.96
N LYS A 118 -12.43 -37.18 5.91
CA LYS A 118 -12.14 -36.98 7.35
C LYS A 118 -10.64 -36.93 7.62
N TYR A 119 -9.86 -37.83 7.00
CA TYR A 119 -8.40 -37.80 7.14
C TYR A 119 -7.80 -36.50 6.58
N LEU A 120 -8.27 -36.05 5.42
CA LEU A 120 -7.78 -34.81 4.81
C LEU A 120 -8.21 -33.58 5.62
N GLU A 121 -9.43 -33.53 6.16
CA GLU A 121 -9.87 -32.51 7.10
C GLU A 121 -8.99 -32.50 8.36
N PHE A 122 -8.65 -33.66 8.91
CA PHE A 122 -7.69 -33.77 10.02
C PHE A 122 -6.31 -33.21 9.62
N CYS A 123 -5.82 -33.56 8.43
CA CYS A 123 -4.54 -33.05 7.92
C CYS A 123 -4.51 -31.52 7.75
N VAL A 124 -5.64 -30.92 7.36
CA VAL A 124 -5.75 -29.48 7.13
C VAL A 124 -6.01 -28.71 8.43
N HIS A 125 -6.93 -29.20 9.28
CA HIS A 125 -7.36 -28.48 10.48
C HIS A 125 -6.51 -28.76 11.73
N GLN A 126 -6.03 -29.99 11.92
CA GLN A 126 -5.27 -30.40 13.13
C GLN A 126 -3.77 -30.37 12.90
N LEU A 127 -3.31 -30.88 11.74
CA LEU A 127 -1.89 -30.90 11.40
C LEU A 127 -1.41 -29.60 10.72
N HIS A 128 -2.33 -28.70 10.33
CA HIS A 128 -2.02 -27.46 9.62
C HIS A 128 -1.09 -27.64 8.42
N ASN A 129 -1.27 -28.74 7.67
CA ASN A 129 -0.43 -28.99 6.51
C ASN A 129 -0.65 -27.90 5.46
N GLU A 130 0.44 -27.35 4.92
CA GLU A 130 0.43 -26.28 3.90
C GLU A 130 0.59 -26.83 2.46
N ASP A 131 0.62 -28.17 2.28
CA ASP A 131 0.91 -28.77 0.98
C ASP A 131 -0.27 -28.55 -0.01
N PRO A 132 -0.03 -27.98 -1.21
CA PRO A 132 -1.08 -27.76 -2.19
C PRO A 132 -1.74 -29.01 -2.73
N GLY A 133 -1.01 -30.14 -2.78
CA GLY A 133 -1.54 -31.41 -3.27
C GLY A 133 -2.65 -31.95 -2.36
N ILE A 134 -2.50 -31.81 -1.05
CA ILE A 134 -3.51 -32.23 -0.06
C ILE A 134 -4.78 -31.37 -0.20
N HIS A 135 -4.63 -30.05 -0.28
CA HIS A 135 -5.76 -29.15 -0.44
C HIS A 135 -6.47 -29.33 -1.79
N ASN A 136 -5.71 -29.51 -2.88
CA ASN A 136 -6.27 -29.80 -4.20
C ASN A 136 -7.01 -31.14 -4.23
N LEU A 137 -6.49 -32.17 -3.55
CA LEU A 137 -7.16 -33.47 -3.43
C LEU A 137 -8.46 -33.33 -2.63
N LEU A 138 -8.42 -32.67 -1.47
CA LEU A 138 -9.61 -32.43 -0.64
C LEU A 138 -10.68 -31.66 -1.41
N LEU A 139 -10.28 -30.60 -2.09
CA LEU A 139 -11.16 -29.84 -2.99
C LEU A 139 -11.78 -30.75 -4.07
N SER A 140 -10.98 -31.66 -4.64
CA SER A 140 -11.49 -32.55 -5.67
C SER A 140 -12.52 -33.56 -5.19
N LEU A 141 -12.40 -33.98 -3.94
CA LEU A 141 -13.38 -34.85 -3.29
C LEU A 141 -14.64 -34.07 -2.93
N TYR A 142 -14.51 -32.84 -2.42
CA TYR A 142 -15.67 -31.98 -2.17
C TYR A 142 -16.44 -31.62 -3.43
N ALA A 143 -15.75 -31.34 -4.55
CA ALA A 143 -16.42 -31.02 -5.81
C ALA A 143 -17.28 -32.19 -6.34
N LYS A 144 -16.89 -33.43 -6.04
CA LYS A 144 -17.63 -34.65 -6.39
C LYS A 144 -18.83 -34.92 -5.48
N GLN A 145 -18.87 -34.37 -4.26
CA GLN A 145 -20.00 -34.57 -3.34
C GLN A 145 -21.22 -33.79 -3.80
N GLU A 146 -22.43 -34.30 -3.53
CA GLU A 146 -23.69 -33.64 -3.90
C GLU A 146 -23.90 -32.31 -3.16
N ASP A 147 -23.37 -32.16 -1.95
CA ASP A 147 -23.55 -30.97 -1.09
C ASP A 147 -22.44 -29.91 -1.29
N ASP A 148 -22.85 -28.69 -1.64
CA ASP A 148 -21.97 -27.54 -1.83
C ASP A 148 -21.51 -26.91 -0.50
N SER A 149 -22.18 -27.20 0.61
CA SER A 149 -21.97 -26.52 1.90
C SER A 149 -20.55 -26.74 2.44
N ALA A 150 -20.06 -27.99 2.38
CA ALA A 150 -18.72 -28.36 2.82
C ALA A 150 -17.64 -27.72 1.95
N LEU A 151 -17.87 -27.70 0.63
CA LEU A 151 -16.98 -27.05 -0.34
C LEU A 151 -16.90 -25.54 -0.10
N LEU A 152 -18.03 -24.87 0.10
CA LEU A 152 -18.08 -23.43 0.37
C LEU A 152 -17.41 -23.09 1.70
N ARG A 153 -17.65 -23.88 2.75
CA ARG A 153 -16.98 -23.71 4.04
C ARG A 153 -15.47 -23.88 3.91
N PHE A 154 -15.02 -24.85 3.10
CA PHE A 154 -13.59 -25.04 2.83
C PHE A 154 -12.99 -23.85 2.06
N LEU A 155 -13.67 -23.34 1.04
CA LEU A 155 -13.21 -22.18 0.26
C LEU A 155 -13.21 -20.86 1.07
N GLN A 156 -14.13 -20.70 2.02
CA GLN A 156 -14.21 -19.54 2.91
C GLN A 156 -13.19 -19.62 4.06
N CYS A 157 -12.73 -20.82 4.42
CA CYS A 157 -11.73 -20.99 5.47
C CYS A 157 -10.37 -20.45 5.02
N LYS A 158 -9.85 -19.46 5.74
CA LYS A 158 -8.50 -18.97 5.59
C LYS A 158 -7.55 -19.85 6.41
N PHE A 159 -6.74 -20.66 5.74
CA PHE A 159 -5.85 -21.62 6.38
C PHE A 159 -4.48 -21.01 6.76
N GLY A 160 -4.12 -19.88 6.15
CA GLY A 160 -2.93 -19.11 6.51
C GLY A 160 -3.13 -18.32 7.81
N LYS A 161 -2.99 -18.95 8.98
CA LYS A 161 -2.95 -18.21 10.25
C LYS A 161 -1.54 -17.63 10.48
N GLY A 162 -1.43 -16.31 10.53
CA GLY A 162 -0.32 -15.64 11.25
C GLY A 162 0.88 -15.14 10.43
N ARG A 163 0.77 -14.98 9.11
CA ARG A 163 1.76 -14.20 8.33
C ARG A 163 1.01 -13.11 7.57
N GLU A 164 1.36 -11.85 7.82
CA GLU A 164 0.79 -10.68 7.13
C GLU A 164 0.92 -10.78 5.59
N ASN A 165 1.89 -11.58 5.09
CA ASN A 165 2.15 -11.86 3.67
C ASN A 165 2.11 -13.36 3.31
N GLY A 166 1.42 -14.20 4.09
CA GLY A 166 1.26 -15.62 3.77
C GLY A 166 0.17 -15.87 2.71
N PRO A 167 0.26 -16.95 1.90
CA PRO A 167 -0.86 -17.33 1.04
C PRO A 167 -2.08 -17.65 1.92
N GLU A 168 -3.19 -16.97 1.64
CA GLU A 168 -4.44 -17.10 2.39
C GLU A 168 -5.08 -18.49 2.21
N PHE A 169 -4.73 -19.15 1.09
CA PHE A 169 -5.15 -20.47 0.67
C PHE A 169 -3.96 -21.23 0.04
N PHE A 170 -3.92 -22.55 0.23
CA PHE A 170 -2.85 -23.41 -0.27
C PHE A 170 -3.24 -24.25 -1.50
N TYR A 171 -4.48 -24.16 -1.99
CA TYR A 171 -4.90 -24.83 -3.23
C TYR A 171 -4.61 -23.95 -4.47
N ASP A 172 -4.59 -24.55 -5.67
CA ASP A 172 -4.47 -23.82 -6.94
C ASP A 172 -5.86 -23.33 -7.41
N PRO A 173 -6.12 -22.01 -7.44
CA PRO A 173 -7.41 -21.46 -7.84
C PRO A 173 -7.81 -21.82 -9.29
N LYS A 174 -6.84 -21.95 -10.20
CA LYS A 174 -7.12 -22.28 -11.61
C LYS A 174 -7.55 -23.74 -11.75
N TYR A 175 -6.91 -24.64 -11.00
CA TYR A 175 -7.33 -26.03 -10.91
C TYR A 175 -8.72 -26.14 -10.28
N ALA A 176 -8.92 -25.43 -9.16
CA ALA A 176 -10.19 -25.38 -8.45
C ALA A 176 -11.36 -24.97 -9.35
N LEU A 177 -11.18 -23.87 -10.09
CA LEU A 177 -12.18 -23.34 -11.01
C LEU A 177 -12.52 -24.34 -12.11
N ARG A 178 -11.51 -24.94 -12.75
CA ARG A 178 -11.72 -25.93 -13.82
C ARG A 178 -12.55 -27.11 -13.32
N LEU A 179 -12.29 -27.56 -12.11
CA LEU A 179 -12.99 -28.68 -11.51
C LEU A 179 -14.43 -28.31 -11.13
N CYS A 180 -14.64 -27.16 -10.47
CA CYS A 180 -15.97 -26.70 -10.10
C CYS A 180 -16.85 -26.45 -11.33
N LEU A 181 -16.29 -25.94 -12.43
CA LEU A 181 -16.99 -25.80 -13.71
C LEU A 181 -17.39 -27.15 -14.31
N LYS A 182 -16.51 -28.16 -14.23
CA LYS A 182 -16.79 -29.51 -14.73
C LYS A 182 -17.94 -30.18 -13.96
N GLU A 183 -17.92 -30.05 -12.64
CA GLU A 183 -18.94 -30.63 -11.74
C GLU A 183 -20.17 -29.71 -11.55
N LYS A 184 -20.27 -28.60 -12.30
CA LYS A 184 -21.38 -27.62 -12.27
C LYS A 184 -21.64 -26.98 -10.90
N ARG A 185 -20.60 -26.77 -10.09
CA ARG A 185 -20.66 -26.16 -8.75
C ARG A 185 -20.63 -24.63 -8.85
N SER A 186 -21.71 -24.04 -9.36
CA SER A 186 -21.73 -22.62 -9.73
C SER A 186 -21.46 -21.66 -8.56
N ARG A 187 -21.99 -21.92 -7.36
CA ARG A 187 -21.75 -21.05 -6.18
C ARG A 187 -20.28 -21.04 -5.76
N ALA A 188 -19.61 -22.19 -5.81
CA ALA A 188 -18.18 -22.30 -5.55
C ALA A 188 -17.36 -21.56 -6.63
N CYS A 189 -17.77 -21.63 -7.90
CA CYS A 189 -17.13 -20.85 -8.97
C CYS A 189 -17.19 -19.35 -8.72
N VAL A 190 -18.35 -18.80 -8.29
CA VAL A 190 -18.47 -17.36 -7.95
C VAL A 190 -17.46 -16.96 -6.90
N HIS A 191 -17.34 -17.75 -5.82
CA HIS A 191 -16.38 -17.48 -4.75
C HIS A 191 -14.92 -17.55 -5.23
N ILE A 192 -14.59 -18.52 -6.10
CA ILE A 192 -13.24 -18.63 -6.65
C ILE A 192 -12.92 -17.45 -7.58
N TYR A 193 -13.88 -17.00 -8.42
CA TYR A 193 -13.69 -15.82 -9.26
C TYR A 193 -13.51 -14.54 -8.43
N SER A 194 -14.30 -14.38 -7.36
CA SER A 194 -14.16 -13.30 -6.38
C SER A 194 -12.75 -13.26 -5.79
N MET A 195 -12.25 -14.41 -5.35
CA MET A 195 -10.90 -14.55 -4.80
C MET A 195 -9.78 -14.30 -5.81
N MET A 196 -10.04 -14.54 -7.10
CA MET A 196 -9.10 -14.23 -8.19
C MET A 196 -9.18 -12.76 -8.66
N SER A 197 -9.97 -11.91 -7.99
CA SER A 197 -10.27 -10.53 -8.39
C SER A 197 -10.92 -10.40 -9.77
N MET A 198 -11.54 -11.47 -10.25
CA MET A 198 -12.28 -11.54 -11.52
C MET A 198 -13.76 -11.29 -11.26
N HIS A 199 -14.09 -10.08 -10.81
CA HIS A 199 -15.44 -9.74 -10.36
C HIS A 199 -16.46 -9.72 -11.51
N GLU A 200 -16.06 -9.40 -12.74
CA GLU A 200 -16.96 -9.40 -13.90
C GLU A 200 -17.50 -10.80 -14.19
N GLU A 201 -16.63 -11.80 -14.23
CA GLU A 201 -17.00 -13.19 -14.42
C GLU A 201 -17.75 -13.75 -13.21
N ALA A 202 -17.37 -13.34 -11.99
CA ALA A 202 -18.06 -13.72 -10.76
C ALA A 202 -19.53 -13.27 -10.80
N VAL A 203 -19.78 -12.00 -11.10
CA VAL A 203 -21.12 -11.42 -11.19
C VAL A 203 -21.90 -12.02 -12.36
N ALA A 204 -21.27 -12.21 -13.53
CA ALA A 204 -21.94 -12.84 -14.68
C ALA A 204 -22.41 -14.27 -14.40
N LEU A 205 -21.66 -15.03 -13.61
CA LEU A 205 -22.02 -16.39 -13.20
C LEU A 205 -23.01 -16.39 -12.02
N ALA A 206 -22.88 -15.45 -11.09
CA ALA A 206 -23.82 -15.26 -9.98
C ALA A 206 -25.23 -14.90 -10.49
N LEU A 207 -25.33 -14.04 -11.50
CA LEU A 207 -26.60 -13.67 -12.15
C LEU A 207 -27.38 -14.86 -12.73
N GLN A 208 -26.72 -15.96 -13.08
CA GLN A 208 -27.40 -17.17 -13.55
C GLN A 208 -28.00 -18.01 -12.41
N ILE A 209 -27.53 -17.80 -11.17
CA ILE A 209 -27.95 -18.53 -9.98
C ILE A 209 -28.98 -17.71 -9.21
N ASP A 210 -28.58 -16.51 -8.79
CA ASP A 210 -29.33 -15.64 -7.88
C ASP A 210 -28.84 -14.19 -8.03
N PRO A 211 -29.71 -13.23 -8.40
CA PRO A 211 -29.34 -11.82 -8.47
C PRO A 211 -28.89 -11.24 -7.12
N GLU A 212 -29.38 -11.76 -5.98
CA GLU A 212 -28.95 -11.28 -4.66
C GLU A 212 -27.48 -11.59 -4.38
N LEU A 213 -27.02 -12.77 -4.80
CA LEU A 213 -25.60 -13.14 -4.72
C LEU A 213 -24.73 -12.23 -5.58
N ALA A 214 -25.25 -11.82 -6.75
CA ALA A 214 -24.54 -10.91 -7.66
C ALA A 214 -24.39 -9.51 -7.07
N MET A 215 -25.42 -9.01 -6.37
CA MET A 215 -25.38 -7.73 -5.66
C MET A 215 -24.34 -7.77 -4.52
N ALA A 216 -24.39 -8.81 -3.68
CA ALA A 216 -23.43 -9.00 -2.60
C ALA A 216 -21.97 -9.12 -3.09
N GLU A 217 -21.75 -9.62 -4.30
CA GLU A 217 -20.42 -9.68 -4.91
C GLU A 217 -19.97 -8.33 -5.48
N ALA A 218 -20.89 -7.56 -6.06
CA ALA A 218 -20.60 -6.21 -6.55
C ALA A 218 -20.29 -5.22 -5.42
N ASP A 219 -20.92 -5.38 -4.26
CA ASP A 219 -20.65 -4.52 -3.09
C ASP A 219 -19.31 -4.77 -2.40
N LYS A 220 -18.69 -5.94 -2.60
CA LYS A 220 -17.33 -6.20 -2.09
C LYS A 220 -16.26 -5.35 -2.78
N VAL A 221 -16.56 -4.84 -3.97
CA VAL A 221 -15.63 -4.02 -4.76
C VAL A 221 -15.78 -2.56 -4.31
N GLU A 222 -15.13 -2.21 -3.20
CA GLU A 222 -15.15 -0.85 -2.65
C GLU A 222 -14.07 0.07 -3.25
N ASP A 223 -12.93 -0.50 -3.67
CA ASP A 223 -11.75 0.28 -4.08
C ASP A 223 -11.85 0.90 -5.49
N ASP A 224 -12.72 0.37 -6.35
CA ASP A 224 -12.86 0.79 -7.75
C ASP A 224 -14.32 1.14 -8.09
N GLU A 225 -14.65 2.43 -7.99
CA GLU A 225 -15.99 2.95 -8.29
C GLU A 225 -16.42 2.70 -9.74
N ASP A 226 -15.49 2.75 -10.70
CA ASP A 226 -15.79 2.54 -12.12
C ASP A 226 -16.14 1.08 -12.40
N LEU A 227 -15.36 0.15 -11.84
CA LEU A 227 -15.65 -1.28 -11.91
C LEU A 227 -16.96 -1.60 -11.18
N ARG A 228 -17.15 -1.06 -9.98
CA ARG A 228 -18.40 -1.22 -9.21
C ARG A 228 -19.59 -0.74 -10.04
N LYS A 229 -19.50 0.44 -10.65
CA LYS A 229 -20.55 0.98 -11.54
C LYS A 229 -20.80 0.03 -12.72
N LYS A 230 -19.77 -0.50 -13.37
CA LYS A 230 -19.90 -1.45 -14.48
C LYS A 230 -20.59 -2.75 -14.06
N LEU A 231 -20.26 -3.31 -12.90
CA LEU A 231 -20.88 -4.51 -12.35
C LEU A 231 -22.37 -4.27 -12.04
N TRP A 232 -22.68 -3.16 -11.38
CA TRP A 232 -24.06 -2.77 -11.08
C TRP A 232 -24.90 -2.52 -12.33
N LEU A 233 -24.32 -1.92 -13.39
CA LEU A 233 -24.98 -1.81 -14.70
C LEU A 233 -25.23 -3.17 -15.35
N MET A 234 -24.31 -4.11 -15.21
CA MET A 234 -24.48 -5.47 -15.71
C MET A 234 -25.61 -6.21 -15.00
N ILE A 235 -25.70 -6.06 -13.68
CA ILE A 235 -26.80 -6.59 -12.86
C ILE A 235 -28.12 -5.93 -13.26
N ALA A 236 -28.17 -4.59 -13.33
CA ALA A 236 -29.36 -3.84 -13.74
C ALA A 236 -29.88 -4.28 -15.12
N LYS A 237 -28.97 -4.38 -16.10
CA LYS A 237 -29.28 -4.87 -17.45
C LYS A 237 -29.87 -6.28 -17.43
N HIS A 238 -29.39 -7.14 -16.52
CA HIS A 238 -29.88 -8.49 -16.39
C HIS A 238 -31.27 -8.55 -15.75
N VAL A 239 -31.46 -7.86 -14.61
CA VAL A 239 -32.74 -7.76 -13.89
C VAL A 239 -33.84 -7.21 -14.81
N VAL A 240 -33.54 -6.18 -15.59
CA VAL A 240 -34.50 -5.57 -16.54
C VAL A 240 -34.82 -6.50 -17.72
N LYS A 241 -33.86 -7.32 -18.19
CA LYS A 241 -34.05 -8.20 -19.36
C LYS A 241 -34.60 -9.59 -19.04
N GLN A 242 -34.28 -10.17 -17.90
CA GLN A 242 -34.67 -11.55 -17.56
C GLN A 242 -36.14 -11.65 -17.14
N GLU A 243 -36.68 -10.67 -16.41
CA GLU A 243 -38.03 -10.78 -15.90
C GLU A 243 -39.06 -10.50 -17.02
N LYS A 244 -39.64 -11.56 -17.57
CA LYS A 244 -40.85 -11.52 -18.42
C LYS A 244 -42.13 -11.18 -17.63
N GLY A 245 -41.99 -10.50 -16.48
CA GLY A 245 -43.09 -10.03 -15.66
C GLY A 245 -43.84 -8.87 -16.31
N ALA A 246 -44.96 -8.46 -15.70
CA ALA A 246 -45.66 -7.25 -16.11
C ALA A 246 -44.67 -6.07 -16.05
N LYS A 247 -44.51 -5.35 -17.17
CA LYS A 247 -43.51 -4.27 -17.35
C LYS A 247 -43.42 -3.29 -16.18
N ARG A 248 -44.55 -3.04 -15.51
CA ARG A 248 -44.66 -2.14 -14.35
C ARG A 248 -43.95 -2.63 -13.09
N GLU A 249 -43.93 -3.94 -12.86
CA GLU A 249 -43.27 -4.53 -11.69
C GLU A 249 -41.74 -4.52 -11.85
N ASN A 250 -41.27 -4.78 -13.07
CA ASN A 250 -39.85 -4.65 -13.41
C ASN A 250 -39.34 -3.21 -13.22
N ILE A 251 -40.15 -2.21 -13.58
CA ILE A 251 -39.80 -0.79 -13.38
C ILE A 251 -39.71 -0.46 -11.89
N ARG A 252 -40.69 -0.89 -11.08
CA ARG A 252 -40.65 -0.68 -9.62
C ARG A 252 -39.47 -1.36 -8.95
N LYS A 253 -39.14 -2.59 -9.34
CA LYS A 253 -37.96 -3.30 -8.85
C LYS A 253 -36.66 -2.62 -9.27
N ALA A 254 -36.56 -2.14 -10.52
CA ALA A 254 -35.39 -1.38 -10.96
C ALA A 254 -35.24 -0.04 -10.21
N ILE A 255 -36.34 0.61 -9.84
CA ILE A 255 -36.32 1.81 -8.99
C ILE A 255 -35.94 1.46 -7.54
N ALA A 256 -36.40 0.33 -7.00
CA ALA A 256 -35.95 -0.16 -5.69
C ALA A 256 -34.45 -0.48 -5.69
N PHE A 257 -33.98 -1.15 -6.75
CA PHE A 257 -32.58 -1.45 -7.01
C PHE A 257 -31.72 -0.17 -7.11
N LEU A 258 -32.20 0.88 -7.80
CA LEU A 258 -31.53 2.18 -7.82
C LEU A 258 -31.37 2.79 -6.42
N LYS A 259 -32.39 2.64 -5.56
CA LYS A 259 -32.31 3.11 -4.17
C LYS A 259 -31.30 2.32 -3.34
N GLU A 260 -31.09 1.03 -3.63
CA GLU A 260 -30.08 0.20 -2.96
C GLU A 260 -28.65 0.56 -3.40
N THR A 261 -28.47 1.16 -4.59
CA THR A 261 -27.14 1.55 -5.09
C THR A 261 -26.54 2.82 -4.47
N ASP A 262 -27.17 3.40 -3.43
CA ASP A 262 -26.67 4.58 -2.68
C ASP A 262 -26.13 5.73 -3.56
N GLY A 263 -26.74 5.97 -4.73
CA GLY A 263 -26.35 7.05 -5.65
C GLY A 263 -25.24 6.73 -6.65
N LEU A 264 -24.70 5.49 -6.66
CA LEU A 264 -23.73 5.03 -7.65
C LEU A 264 -24.30 5.00 -9.07
N LEU A 265 -25.55 4.55 -9.20
CA LEU A 265 -26.27 4.54 -10.47
C LEU A 265 -27.30 5.66 -10.52
N LYS A 266 -27.32 6.36 -11.65
CA LYS A 266 -28.35 7.36 -11.94
C LYS A 266 -29.47 6.73 -12.76
N ILE A 267 -30.65 7.34 -12.71
CA ILE A 267 -31.77 6.91 -13.55
C ILE A 267 -31.40 6.98 -15.05
N GLU A 268 -30.58 7.96 -15.43
CA GLU A 268 -30.02 8.14 -16.77
C GLU A 268 -29.29 6.89 -17.28
N ASP A 269 -28.62 6.15 -16.39
CA ASP A 269 -27.83 5.00 -16.77
C ASP A 269 -28.69 3.76 -17.06
N ILE A 270 -29.89 3.66 -16.47
CA ILE A 270 -30.79 2.50 -16.61
C ILE A 270 -31.86 2.72 -17.68
N LEU A 271 -32.25 3.98 -17.93
CA LEU A 271 -33.24 4.35 -18.95
C LEU A 271 -33.02 3.68 -20.33
N PRO A 272 -31.78 3.56 -20.86
CA PRO A 272 -31.52 2.92 -22.16
C PRO A 272 -31.86 1.42 -22.21
N PHE A 273 -31.97 0.74 -21.07
CA PHE A 273 -32.29 -0.68 -21.03
C PHE A 273 -33.79 -0.97 -21.15
N PHE A 274 -34.63 0.06 -20.99
CA PHE A 274 -36.08 -0.08 -21.14
C PHE A 274 -36.50 0.13 -22.60
N PRO A 275 -37.51 -0.61 -23.07
CA PRO A 275 -38.03 -0.45 -24.43
C PRO A 275 -38.81 0.88 -24.60
N ASP A 276 -38.81 1.43 -25.82
CA ASP A 276 -39.42 2.73 -26.20
C ASP A 276 -40.90 2.91 -25.83
N PHE A 277 -41.63 1.83 -25.54
CA PHE A 277 -43.05 1.84 -25.16
C PHE A 277 -43.29 1.84 -23.63
N ALA A 278 -42.24 2.03 -22.81
CA ALA A 278 -42.40 2.21 -21.38
C ALA A 278 -43.08 3.57 -21.10
N LEU A 279 -44.15 3.57 -20.31
CA LEU A 279 -44.86 4.80 -19.97
C LEU A 279 -44.01 5.63 -19.00
N ILE A 280 -43.71 6.87 -19.38
CA ILE A 280 -42.96 7.84 -18.56
C ILE A 280 -43.61 8.02 -17.18
N ASP A 281 -44.92 7.83 -17.07
CA ASP A 281 -45.67 7.90 -15.81
C ASP A 281 -45.12 6.95 -14.73
N ASP A 282 -44.56 5.79 -15.10
CA ASP A 282 -43.98 4.86 -14.14
C ASP A 282 -42.63 5.33 -13.57
N PHE A 283 -41.96 6.28 -14.24
CA PHE A 283 -40.67 6.86 -13.82
C PHE A 283 -40.80 8.28 -13.24
N LYS A 284 -41.99 8.88 -13.29
CA LYS A 284 -42.22 10.28 -12.92
C LYS A 284 -41.64 10.64 -11.55
N GLU A 285 -41.94 9.85 -10.53
CA GLU A 285 -41.46 10.11 -9.15
C GLU A 285 -39.94 10.02 -9.04
N ALA A 286 -39.33 9.01 -9.67
CA ALA A 286 -37.88 8.82 -9.64
C ALA A 286 -37.15 9.94 -10.40
N ILE A 287 -37.68 10.37 -11.56
CA ILE A 287 -37.13 11.49 -12.33
C ILE A 287 -37.28 12.80 -11.55
N CYS A 288 -38.44 13.06 -10.94
CA CYS A 288 -38.64 14.25 -10.11
C CYS A 288 -37.63 14.29 -8.95
N SER A 289 -37.41 13.17 -8.25
CA SER A 289 -36.41 13.09 -7.17
C SER A 289 -35.00 13.40 -7.68
N SER A 290 -34.55 12.77 -8.77
CA SER A 290 -33.22 13.04 -9.33
C SER A 290 -33.06 14.51 -9.78
N LEU A 291 -34.09 15.11 -10.37
CA LEU A 291 -34.06 16.52 -10.76
C LEU A 291 -34.00 17.47 -9.55
N GLU A 292 -34.72 17.14 -8.47
CA GLU A 292 -34.64 17.89 -7.22
C GLU A 292 -33.23 17.83 -6.62
N ASP A 293 -32.58 16.66 -6.65
CA ASP A 293 -31.22 16.51 -6.14
C ASP A 293 -30.18 17.23 -7.00
N TYR A 294 -30.33 17.22 -8.32
CA TYR A 294 -29.51 18.06 -9.21
C TYR A 294 -29.67 19.55 -8.94
N ASN A 295 -30.91 20.01 -8.72
CA ASN A 295 -31.14 21.41 -8.37
C ASN A 295 -30.48 21.77 -7.04
N LYS A 296 -30.53 20.91 -6.03
CA LYS A 296 -29.82 21.13 -4.75
C LYS A 296 -28.30 21.21 -4.95
N GLN A 297 -27.72 20.28 -5.72
CA GLN A 297 -26.29 20.30 -6.03
C GLN A 297 -25.86 21.57 -6.77
N ILE A 298 -26.68 22.02 -7.73
CA ILE A 298 -26.44 23.26 -8.47
C ILE A 298 -26.48 24.47 -7.53
N GLU A 299 -27.44 24.54 -6.61
CA GLU A 299 -27.50 25.64 -5.65
C GLU A 299 -26.32 25.62 -4.67
N GLN A 300 -25.90 24.45 -4.19
CA GLN A 300 -24.71 24.31 -3.35
C GLN A 300 -23.45 24.78 -4.09
N LEU A 301 -23.25 24.34 -5.34
CA LEU A 301 -22.09 24.73 -6.13
C LEU A 301 -22.08 26.24 -6.42
N LYS A 302 -23.27 26.85 -6.63
CA LYS A 302 -23.39 28.30 -6.76
C LYS A 302 -23.02 29.04 -5.48
N GLU A 303 -23.42 28.52 -4.32
CA GLU A 303 -23.05 29.08 -3.02
C GLU A 303 -21.54 29.02 -2.81
N GLU A 304 -20.91 27.87 -3.05
CA GLU A 304 -19.46 27.68 -2.99
C GLU A 304 -18.71 28.61 -3.95
N MET A 305 -19.21 28.78 -5.18
CA MET A 305 -18.65 29.71 -6.16
C MET A 305 -18.77 31.17 -5.70
N ASN A 306 -19.90 31.56 -5.10
CA ASN A 306 -20.09 32.91 -4.58
C ASN A 306 -19.15 33.19 -3.40
N ASP A 307 -18.95 32.22 -2.51
CA ASP A 307 -18.05 32.34 -1.37
C ASP A 307 -16.58 32.42 -1.80
N ALA A 308 -16.16 31.60 -2.76
CA ALA A 308 -14.83 31.69 -3.36
C ALA A 308 -14.62 33.05 -4.05
N THR A 309 -15.64 33.58 -4.73
CA THR A 309 -15.58 34.90 -5.37
C THR A 309 -15.46 36.02 -4.34
N ARG A 310 -16.26 35.97 -3.27
CA ARG A 310 -16.15 36.92 -2.14
C ARG A 310 -14.77 36.87 -1.48
N GLY A 311 -14.22 35.67 -1.28
CA GLY A 311 -12.87 35.48 -0.77
C GLY A 311 -11.81 36.12 -1.67
N ALA A 312 -11.90 35.89 -2.99
CA ALA A 312 -11.00 36.50 -3.96
C ALA A 312 -11.11 38.03 -4.00
N ASP A 313 -12.32 38.58 -3.91
CA ASP A 313 -12.54 40.04 -3.86
C ASP A 313 -11.96 40.67 -2.60
N ASN A 314 -12.09 40.02 -1.45
CA ASN A 314 -11.45 40.47 -0.21
C ASN A 314 -9.92 40.51 -0.36
N ILE A 315 -9.31 39.46 -0.94
CA ILE A 315 -7.86 39.42 -1.20
C ILE A 315 -7.45 40.56 -2.15
N ARG A 316 -8.21 40.81 -3.23
CA ARG A 316 -7.92 41.92 -4.15
C ARG A 316 -8.00 43.29 -3.46
N ASN A 317 -8.97 43.46 -2.57
CA ASN A 317 -9.11 44.67 -1.77
C ASN A 317 -7.92 44.85 -0.82
N ASP A 318 -7.47 43.78 -0.16
CA ASP A 318 -6.31 43.81 0.73
C ASP A 318 -5.01 44.11 -0.04
N ILE A 319 -4.82 43.52 -1.22
CA ILE A 319 -3.69 43.84 -2.12
C ILE A 319 -3.74 45.32 -2.54
N SER A 320 -4.92 45.81 -2.91
CA SER A 320 -5.09 47.22 -3.30
C SER A 320 -4.79 48.16 -2.13
N ALA A 321 -5.19 47.81 -0.91
CA ALA A 321 -4.85 48.56 0.29
C ALA A 321 -3.35 48.50 0.62
N LEU A 322 -2.68 47.35 0.41
CA LEU A 322 -1.24 47.19 0.60
C LEU A 322 -0.43 48.03 -0.39
N THR A 323 -0.83 48.07 -1.66
CA THR A 323 -0.15 48.86 -2.71
C THR A 323 -0.24 50.37 -2.49
N GLN A 324 -1.26 50.84 -1.75
CA GLN A 324 -1.43 52.26 -1.39
C GLN A 324 -0.67 52.67 -0.12
N ARG A 325 0.01 51.74 0.57
CA ARG A 325 0.84 52.10 1.74
C ARG A 325 2.07 52.86 1.28
N TYR A 326 2.29 54.04 1.86
CA TYR A 326 3.50 54.83 1.67
C TYR A 326 4.22 54.98 3.02
N ALA A 327 5.55 54.94 2.99
CA ALA A 327 6.39 55.31 4.12
C ALA A 327 6.94 56.71 3.89
N VAL A 328 6.86 57.57 4.91
CA VAL A 328 7.45 58.91 4.88
C VAL A 328 8.79 58.85 5.59
N ILE A 329 9.87 59.18 4.87
CA ILE A 329 11.25 59.13 5.35
C ILE A 329 11.72 60.57 5.56
N ASP A 330 12.33 60.86 6.71
CA ASP A 330 12.92 62.18 6.98
C ASP A 330 14.28 62.34 6.27
N ARG A 331 14.64 63.57 5.89
CA ARG A 331 15.92 63.88 5.21
C ARG A 331 17.14 63.57 6.07
N GLU A 332 16.95 63.56 7.37
CA GLU A 332 17.98 63.30 8.37
C GLU A 332 17.99 61.83 8.84
N GLU A 333 17.16 60.96 8.26
CA GLU A 333 17.05 59.56 8.70
C GLU A 333 18.35 58.78 8.47
N GLU A 334 18.80 58.08 9.50
CA GLU A 334 20.07 57.38 9.57
C GLU A 334 19.91 55.87 9.40
N CYS A 335 20.87 55.25 8.72
CA CYS A 335 20.94 53.80 8.58
C CYS A 335 21.16 53.13 9.94
N GLY A 336 20.34 52.12 10.25
CA GLY A 336 20.41 51.40 11.53
C GLY A 336 21.78 50.84 11.88
N VAL A 337 22.54 50.38 10.88
CA VAL A 337 23.86 49.73 11.02
C VAL A 337 25.00 50.74 11.03
N CYS A 338 25.11 51.61 10.02
CA CYS A 338 26.28 52.50 9.87
C CYS A 338 26.08 53.92 10.40
N LYS A 339 24.87 54.27 10.89
CA LYS A 339 24.50 55.59 11.41
C LYS A 339 24.74 56.77 10.46
N ARG A 340 24.91 56.50 9.16
CA ARG A 340 25.00 57.53 8.12
C ARG A 340 23.62 57.77 7.53
N LYS A 341 23.34 59.00 7.12
CA LYS A 341 22.10 59.40 6.45
C LYS A 341 21.81 58.52 5.23
N ILE A 342 20.56 58.07 5.10
CA ILE A 342 20.14 57.11 4.06
C ILE A 342 20.12 57.76 2.68
N LEU A 343 19.68 59.01 2.61
CA LEU A 343 19.55 59.77 1.36
C LEU A 343 20.85 60.48 0.93
N THR A 344 21.95 60.32 1.66
CA THR A 344 23.23 60.96 1.31
C THR A 344 24.02 60.11 0.32
N MET A 345 24.41 60.72 -0.80
CA MET A 345 25.32 60.16 -1.81
C MET A 345 26.64 59.71 -1.16
N THR A 346 26.83 58.40 -1.00
CA THR A 346 28.17 57.83 -0.74
C THR A 346 28.86 57.61 -2.08
N GLY A 347 29.90 58.40 -2.34
CA GLY A 347 30.57 58.56 -3.63
C GLY A 347 31.45 57.42 -4.11
N ASP A 348 31.03 56.16 -4.00
CA ASP A 348 31.77 55.01 -4.55
C ASP A 348 30.94 54.10 -5.49
N PHE A 349 29.76 54.54 -5.95
CA PHE A 349 29.00 53.83 -6.99
C PHE A 349 29.12 54.54 -8.35
N ARG A 350 30.10 54.11 -9.14
CA ARG A 350 30.08 54.31 -10.60
C ARG A 350 29.31 53.17 -11.26
N MET A 351 27.98 53.18 -11.20
CA MET A 351 27.12 52.38 -12.10
C MET A 351 25.64 52.70 -11.82
N ALA A 352 25.03 53.51 -12.70
CA ALA A 352 23.62 53.48 -13.13
C ALA A 352 23.30 54.80 -13.84
N GLN A 353 23.22 54.76 -15.17
CA GLN A 353 22.85 55.91 -15.99
C GLN A 353 21.32 56.00 -16.03
N GLY A 354 20.75 56.77 -15.10
CA GLY A 354 19.34 57.17 -15.09
C GLY A 354 19.22 58.68 -15.24
N TYR A 355 18.44 59.15 -16.21
CA TYR A 355 18.19 60.57 -16.45
C TYR A 355 17.23 61.14 -15.40
N SER A 356 17.77 61.63 -14.28
CA SER A 356 17.12 62.66 -13.47
C SER A 356 18.18 63.60 -12.90
N SER A 357 17.83 64.88 -12.72
CA SER A 357 18.78 65.96 -12.37
C SER A 357 19.34 65.88 -10.93
N SER A 358 19.09 64.76 -10.24
CA SER A 358 19.71 64.30 -9.00
C SER A 358 20.24 62.90 -9.30
N GLY A 359 21.55 62.67 -9.14
CA GLY A 359 22.21 61.40 -9.50
C GLY A 359 21.60 60.15 -8.83
N PRO A 360 22.05 58.93 -9.21
CA PRO A 360 21.43 57.69 -8.76
C PRO A 360 21.50 57.60 -7.22
N LEU A 361 20.34 57.54 -6.57
CA LEU A 361 20.25 57.21 -5.16
C LEU A 361 20.68 55.75 -4.96
N ALA A 362 21.51 55.50 -3.96
CA ALA A 362 21.84 54.14 -3.57
C ALA A 362 20.57 53.42 -3.08
N PRO A 363 20.35 52.14 -3.42
CA PRO A 363 19.19 51.40 -2.96
C PRO A 363 19.19 51.30 -1.43
N PHE A 364 18.01 51.47 -0.83
CA PHE A 364 17.77 51.41 0.60
C PHE A 364 16.47 50.67 0.89
N TYR A 365 16.39 50.05 2.07
CA TYR A 365 15.21 49.33 2.53
C TYR A 365 14.60 50.07 3.71
N VAL A 366 13.27 50.10 3.76
CA VAL A 366 12.49 50.62 4.89
C VAL A 366 11.51 49.55 5.32
N PHE A 367 11.62 49.15 6.58
CA PHE A 367 10.73 48.15 7.15
C PHE A 367 9.47 48.81 7.74
N PRO A 368 8.35 48.08 7.82
CA PRO A 368 7.11 48.59 8.44
C PRO A 368 7.25 49.04 9.90
N CYS A 369 8.29 48.58 10.61
CA CYS A 369 8.62 49.02 11.97
C CYS A 369 9.30 50.41 12.02
N GLY A 370 9.58 51.04 10.88
CA GLY A 370 10.23 52.34 10.77
C GLY A 370 11.76 52.30 10.76
N HIS A 371 12.38 51.11 10.77
CA HIS A 371 13.83 50.99 10.61
C HIS A 371 14.22 51.03 9.13
N SER A 372 15.27 51.79 8.86
CA SER A 372 15.74 52.03 7.50
C SER A 372 17.24 51.73 7.37
N PHE A 373 17.64 51.12 6.26
CA PHE A 373 18.99 50.59 6.06
C PHE A 373 19.46 50.81 4.62
N HIS A 374 20.76 51.07 4.43
CA HIS A 374 21.37 50.94 3.10
C HIS A 374 21.36 49.47 2.66
N ALA A 375 21.13 49.20 1.37
CA ALA A 375 21.09 47.83 0.86
C ALA A 375 22.33 47.01 1.24
N GLN A 376 23.53 47.58 1.06
CA GLN A 376 24.77 46.90 1.40
C GLN A 376 24.94 46.69 2.91
N CYS A 377 24.51 47.64 3.74
CA CYS A 377 24.57 47.49 5.19
C CYS A 377 23.62 46.40 5.68
N LEU A 378 22.44 46.30 5.06
CA LEU A 378 21.46 45.27 5.38
C LEU A 378 21.97 43.88 5.00
N ILE A 379 22.49 43.72 3.78
CA ILE A 379 23.10 42.45 3.31
C ILE A 379 24.19 42.01 4.28
N THR A 380 25.15 42.89 4.59
CA THR A 380 26.27 42.55 5.49
C THR A 380 25.77 42.13 6.87
N HIS A 381 24.80 42.83 7.44
CA HIS A 381 24.25 42.52 8.75
C HIS A 381 23.46 41.20 8.76
N VAL A 382 22.63 40.94 7.74
CA VAL A 382 21.88 39.68 7.63
C VAL A 382 22.84 38.52 7.42
N THR A 383 23.84 38.63 6.56
CA THR A 383 24.85 37.57 6.36
C THR A 383 25.69 37.27 7.61
N SER A 384 25.89 38.25 8.51
CA SER A 384 26.63 38.01 9.76
C SER A 384 25.83 37.32 10.86
N CYS A 385 24.50 37.31 10.73
CA CYS A 385 23.59 36.84 11.77
C CYS A 385 22.69 35.67 11.33
N ALA A 386 22.60 35.42 10.02
CA ALA A 386 21.88 34.29 9.43
C ALA A 386 22.68 32.98 9.54
N HIS A 387 21.99 31.84 9.35
CA HIS A 387 22.62 30.53 9.27
C HIS A 387 23.56 30.42 8.06
N GLU A 388 24.61 29.59 8.18
CA GLU A 388 25.68 29.43 7.18
C GLU A 388 25.12 29.16 5.76
N GLU A 389 24.13 28.28 5.63
CA GLU A 389 23.46 27.96 4.36
C GLU A 389 22.71 29.15 3.74
N GLN A 390 22.02 29.97 4.57
CA GLN A 390 21.31 31.15 4.11
C GLN A 390 22.27 32.29 3.73
N ALA A 391 23.36 32.45 4.49
CA ALA A 391 24.41 33.42 4.21
C ALA A 391 25.15 33.10 2.90
N GLU A 392 25.50 31.83 2.66
CA GLU A 392 26.09 31.38 1.40
C GLU A 392 25.15 31.62 0.21
N HIS A 393 23.86 31.34 0.37
CA HIS A 393 22.86 31.57 -0.67
C HIS A 393 22.71 33.06 -1.01
N ILE A 394 22.64 33.94 -0.02
CA ILE A 394 22.56 35.40 -0.21
C ILE A 394 23.81 35.94 -0.92
N LEU A 395 25.00 35.45 -0.54
CA LEU A 395 26.27 35.85 -1.16
C LEU A 395 26.39 35.34 -2.60
N ASP A 396 25.89 34.14 -2.90
CA ASP A 396 25.86 33.62 -4.27
C ASP A 396 24.90 34.42 -5.16
N LEU A 397 23.70 34.76 -4.66
CA LEU A 397 22.76 35.65 -5.35
C LEU A 397 23.38 37.04 -5.62
N GLN A 398 24.07 37.63 -4.63
CA GLN A 398 24.78 38.89 -4.81
C GLN A 398 25.90 38.79 -5.86
N LYS A 399 26.63 37.67 -5.87
CA LYS A 399 27.70 37.41 -6.84
C LYS A 399 27.15 37.25 -8.26
N GLN A 400 26.05 36.52 -8.43
CA GLN A 400 25.38 36.35 -9.72
C GLN A 400 24.87 37.71 -10.26
N LEU A 401 24.28 38.55 -9.42
CA LEU A 401 23.86 39.91 -9.79
C LEU A 401 25.04 40.83 -10.16
N THR A 402 26.17 40.71 -9.45
CA THR A 402 27.38 41.48 -9.75
C THR A 402 28.03 41.03 -11.06
N LEU A 403 28.01 39.73 -11.35
CA LEU A 403 28.50 39.16 -12.62
C LEU A 403 27.64 39.59 -13.81
N LEU A 404 26.31 39.60 -13.66
CA LEU A 404 25.37 40.10 -14.68
C LEU A 404 25.47 41.61 -14.88
N GLY A 405 25.80 42.38 -13.84
CA GLY A 405 26.03 43.84 -13.93
C GLY A 405 27.39 44.25 -14.50
N SER A 406 28.35 43.33 -14.60
CA SER A 406 29.74 43.60 -15.00
C SER A 406 30.02 43.36 -16.49
N GLU A 407 29.06 42.88 -17.29
CA GLU A 407 29.23 42.81 -18.74
C GLU A 407 29.24 44.23 -19.34
N PRO A 408 30.33 44.69 -19.98
CA PRO A 408 30.32 45.98 -20.65
C PRO A 408 29.37 45.92 -21.86
N PRO A 409 28.69 47.03 -22.22
CA PRO A 409 27.90 47.04 -23.45
C PRO A 409 28.87 46.80 -24.60
N ARG A 410 28.75 45.66 -25.27
CA ARG A 410 29.46 45.40 -26.52
C ARG A 410 29.04 46.47 -27.50
N ASN A 411 29.94 47.41 -27.77
CA ASN A 411 29.84 48.33 -28.90
C ASN A 411 29.70 47.50 -30.18
N ILE A 412 28.48 47.33 -30.66
CA ILE A 412 28.19 46.82 -32.00
C ILE A 412 27.63 48.00 -32.80
N ASN A 413 28.47 48.52 -33.68
CA ASN A 413 28.01 49.29 -34.83
C ASN A 413 26.98 48.45 -35.60
N GLY A 414 25.75 48.97 -35.67
CA GLY A 414 24.78 48.78 -36.74
C GLY A 414 24.36 47.35 -37.06
N ASN A 415 23.27 46.87 -36.46
CA ASN A 415 22.02 46.66 -37.21
C ASN A 415 20.87 46.36 -36.24
N ARG A 416 19.68 46.88 -36.57
CA ARG A 416 18.45 46.73 -35.79
C ARG A 416 17.85 45.34 -36.00
N SER A 417 17.69 44.58 -34.93
CA SER A 417 16.60 43.61 -34.76
C SER A 417 16.46 43.27 -33.27
N ASP A 418 15.22 43.23 -32.82
CA ASP A 418 14.74 43.10 -31.45
C ASP A 418 15.41 41.98 -30.64
N GLU A 419 16.09 42.33 -29.52
CA GLU A 419 16.15 41.53 -28.27
C GLU A 419 16.96 42.28 -27.18
N PRO A 420 16.28 42.95 -26.21
CA PRO A 420 16.89 43.20 -24.89
C PRO A 420 15.96 42.84 -23.70
N ILE A 421 14.87 42.09 -23.92
CA ILE A 421 13.82 41.89 -22.91
C ILE A 421 14.12 40.71 -21.97
N THR A 422 14.89 39.71 -22.40
CA THR A 422 15.13 38.49 -21.60
C THR A 422 16.16 38.67 -20.48
N SER A 423 17.26 39.40 -20.71
CA SER A 423 18.32 39.61 -19.71
C SER A 423 17.93 40.54 -18.55
N THR A 424 16.99 41.47 -18.80
CA THR A 424 16.43 42.34 -17.76
C THR A 424 15.51 41.54 -16.83
N THR A 425 14.65 40.68 -17.37
CA THR A 425 13.76 39.84 -16.56
C THR A 425 14.49 38.83 -15.66
N THR A 426 15.67 38.34 -16.05
CA THR A 426 16.47 37.43 -15.20
C THR A 426 17.18 38.19 -14.09
N ALA A 427 17.71 39.38 -14.36
CA ALA A 427 18.30 40.24 -13.33
C ALA A 427 17.24 40.71 -12.32
N ASP A 428 16.03 41.01 -12.77
CA ASP A 428 14.94 41.45 -11.90
C ASP A 428 14.38 40.31 -11.03
N LYS A 429 14.34 39.06 -11.55
CA LYS A 429 14.02 37.87 -10.75
C LYS A 429 15.05 37.62 -9.65
N LEU A 430 16.34 37.65 -9.99
CA LEU A 430 17.41 37.48 -9.01
C LEU A 430 17.44 38.60 -7.96
N ARG A 431 17.07 39.83 -8.33
CA ARG A 431 16.87 40.93 -7.37
C ARG A 431 15.68 40.66 -6.44
N SER A 432 14.56 40.19 -6.96
CA SER A 432 13.40 39.82 -6.15
C SER A 432 13.73 38.71 -5.16
N GLU A 433 14.44 37.66 -5.59
CA GLU A 433 14.87 36.56 -4.72
C GLU A 433 15.84 37.05 -3.63
N LEU A 434 16.74 37.98 -3.98
CA LEU A 434 17.63 38.64 -3.02
C LEU A 434 16.83 39.51 -2.02
N ASP A 435 15.85 40.27 -2.50
CA ASP A 435 14.97 41.10 -1.67
C ASP A 435 14.15 40.25 -0.71
N ASP A 436 13.56 39.14 -1.17
CA ASP A 436 12.79 38.22 -0.34
C ASP A 436 13.65 37.57 0.75
N ALA A 437 14.90 37.22 0.44
CA ALA A 437 15.83 36.62 1.40
C ALA A 437 16.28 37.61 2.50
N ILE A 438 16.50 38.87 2.15
CA ILE A 438 17.08 39.88 3.07
C ILE A 438 16.03 40.73 3.77
N ALA A 439 14.89 40.99 3.13
CA ALA A 439 13.84 41.88 3.63
C ALA A 439 12.61 41.15 4.21
N SER A 440 12.70 39.83 4.40
CA SER A 440 11.66 39.01 5.06
C SER A 440 11.34 39.50 6.48
N GLU A 441 12.37 39.87 7.25
CA GLU A 441 12.23 40.39 8.61
C GLU A 441 13.16 41.58 8.87
N CYS A 442 12.77 42.47 9.78
CA CYS A 442 13.64 43.55 10.23
C CYS A 442 14.74 43.00 11.15
N PRO A 443 16.03 43.22 10.86
CA PRO A 443 17.12 42.68 11.69
C PRO A 443 17.10 43.12 13.15
N PHE A 444 16.47 44.25 13.47
CA PHE A 444 16.40 44.78 14.84
C PHE A 444 15.09 44.45 15.57
N CYS A 445 14.08 43.93 14.89
CA CYS A 445 12.76 43.64 15.47
C CYS A 445 12.30 42.19 15.29
N GLY A 446 12.99 41.42 14.43
CA GLY A 446 12.67 40.04 14.11
C GLY A 446 13.53 39.03 14.88
N GLU A 447 13.51 37.79 14.41
CA GLU A 447 14.16 36.66 15.06
C GLU A 447 15.68 36.78 15.08
N LEU A 448 16.28 37.45 14.08
CA LEU A 448 17.72 37.70 14.00
C LEU A 448 18.25 38.41 15.26
N MET A 449 17.53 39.42 15.78
CA MET A 449 17.89 40.11 17.03
C MET A 449 17.75 39.20 18.25
N ILE A 450 16.73 38.33 18.26
CA ILE A 450 16.48 37.41 19.37
C ILE A 450 17.60 36.38 19.48
N ASN A 451 18.07 35.87 18.34
CA ASN A 451 19.15 34.90 18.27
C ASN A 451 20.49 35.51 18.74
N GLU A 452 20.73 36.79 18.49
CA GLU A 452 21.92 37.50 18.99
C GLU A 452 21.99 37.59 20.52
N ILE A 453 20.87 37.58 21.24
CA ILE A 453 20.86 37.61 22.72
C ILE A 453 21.56 36.38 23.31
N SER A 454 21.54 35.25 22.58
CA SER A 454 22.18 34.01 23.01
C SER A 454 23.69 33.96 22.74
N LEU A 455 24.23 34.93 22.00
CA LEU A 455 25.65 35.01 21.69
C LEU A 455 26.44 35.64 22.85
N PRO A 456 27.67 35.17 23.11
CA PRO A 456 28.53 35.78 24.12
C PRO A 456 28.82 37.23 23.76
N PHE A 457 28.75 38.11 24.76
CA PHE A 457 28.98 39.56 24.61
C PHE A 457 30.38 39.91 24.05
N ILE A 458 31.32 38.97 24.14
CA ILE A 458 32.66 39.06 23.56
C ILE A 458 32.77 37.92 22.55
N LYS A 459 32.93 38.26 21.27
CA LYS A 459 33.17 37.27 20.22
C LYS A 459 34.55 36.63 20.42
N PRO A 460 34.77 35.36 20.02
CA PRO A 460 36.07 34.70 20.13
C PRO A 460 37.21 35.50 19.45
N GLU A 461 36.90 36.29 18.42
CA GLU A 461 37.82 37.19 17.71
C GLU A 461 38.22 38.43 18.54
N GLU A 462 37.36 38.87 19.46
CA GLU A 462 37.57 40.03 20.33
C GLU A 462 38.19 39.66 21.69
N THR A 463 38.52 38.38 21.90
CA THR A 463 39.20 37.91 23.11
C THR A 463 40.54 38.61 23.34
N GLN A 464 41.25 39.02 22.27
CA GLN A 464 42.47 39.82 22.36
C GLN A 464 42.21 41.24 22.89
N HIS A 465 41.09 41.86 22.51
CA HIS A 465 40.67 43.14 23.06
C HIS A 465 40.24 43.01 24.52
N SER A 466 39.54 41.92 24.88
CA SER A 466 39.21 41.62 26.28
C SER A 466 40.45 41.41 27.15
N ALA A 467 41.51 40.77 26.62
CA ALA A 467 42.78 40.60 27.31
C ALA A 467 43.54 41.92 27.50
N SER A 468 43.36 42.89 26.61
CA SER A 468 43.93 44.24 26.76
C SER A 468 43.28 45.05 27.89
N TRP A 469 42.11 44.62 28.36
CA TRP A 469 41.40 45.23 29.48
C TRP A 469 41.71 44.52 30.80
N ASP A 470 42.54 43.47 30.77
CA ASP A 470 42.92 42.69 31.96
C ASP A 470 44.03 43.42 32.73
N LEU A 471 43.66 44.05 33.86
CA LEU A 471 44.54 44.90 34.68
C LEU A 471 45.56 44.14 35.54
N ARG A 472 45.86 42.87 35.23
CA ARG A 472 46.82 42.06 36.01
C ARG A 472 48.27 42.40 35.62
N PRO A 473 49.12 42.83 36.57
CA PRO A 473 50.48 43.24 36.25
C PRO A 473 51.34 42.04 35.82
N GLN A 474 51.85 42.06 34.59
CA GLN A 474 52.91 41.17 34.12
C GLN A 474 54.19 41.42 34.94
N THR A 475 54.44 40.60 35.95
CA THR A 475 55.70 40.63 36.72
C THR A 475 56.83 40.07 35.87
N ASN A 476 57.39 40.89 34.97
CA ASN A 476 58.77 40.80 34.49
C ASN A 476 59.10 42.00 33.61
N LEU A 477 59.35 43.15 34.24
CA LEU A 477 60.02 44.29 33.59
C LEU A 477 60.97 44.95 34.60
N ALA A 478 62.12 44.30 34.79
CA ALA A 478 63.34 45.07 35.02
C ALA A 478 63.61 45.90 33.75
N ASN A 479 63.81 47.19 33.93
CA ASN A 479 64.12 48.19 32.90
C ASN A 479 62.96 48.55 31.96
N GLN A 480 62.28 49.66 32.22
CA GLN A 480 62.60 50.95 31.56
C GLN A 480 61.64 52.06 32.01
N ARG A 481 62.25 53.02 32.72
CA ARG A 481 62.06 54.48 32.69
C ARG A 481 60.71 55.02 32.21
N THR A 482 59.98 55.57 33.18
CA THR A 482 59.09 56.74 33.10
C THR A 482 59.53 57.78 32.08
N ILE A 483 58.62 58.15 31.17
CA ILE A 483 58.62 59.44 30.48
C ILE A 483 57.21 60.03 30.58
N SER A 484 57.19 61.28 31.06
CA SER A 484 56.06 62.10 31.47
C SER A 484 55.37 62.80 30.28
N LEU A 485 54.05 62.99 30.39
CA LEU A 485 53.24 63.87 29.55
C LEU A 485 53.48 65.36 29.91
N PRO A 486 53.43 66.30 28.95
CA PRO A 486 53.20 67.71 29.25
C PRO A 486 51.69 68.02 29.28
N VAL A 487 51.34 68.96 30.17
CA VAL A 487 50.00 69.51 30.44
C VAL A 487 49.44 70.28 29.25
#